data_AF-A0AAQ3JSQ4-F1
#
_entry.id   AF-A0AAQ3JSQ4-F1
#
_cell.length_a   1.000
_cell.length_b   1.000
_cell.length_c   1.000
_cell.angle_alpha   90.00
_cell.angle_beta   90.00
_cell.angle_gamma   90.00
#
_symmetry.space_group_name_H-M   'P 1'
#
loop_
_entity.id
_entity.type
_entity.pdbx_description
1 polymer ?
#
loop_
_entity_poly.entity_id
_entity_poly.type
_entity_poly.pdbx_seq_one_letter_code
_entity_poly.pdbx_strand_id
1 'polypeptide(L)'
;MAELNTTSSSILLLALLVFSLVDAAFDIADYNAKSDGRTDSTKSLLNVWEAACGSTAPVTVHVPAGYFLVRQVSGTYMSSLFI
;
A
#
# COMPACT_ATOMS: atom_id res chain seq x y z
N MET A 1 15.81 38.13 -9.36
CA MET A 1 15.79 37.11 -8.28
C MET A 1 14.38 36.83 -7.71
N ALA A 2 13.29 37.32 -8.35
CA ALA A 2 11.91 37.07 -7.91
C ALA A 2 11.27 35.81 -8.55
N GLU A 3 11.77 35.38 -9.71
CA GLU A 3 11.23 34.25 -10.50
C GLU A 3 11.38 32.88 -9.82
N LEU A 4 12.28 32.76 -8.84
CA LEU A 4 12.55 31.50 -8.11
C LEU A 4 11.51 31.23 -7.01
N ASN A 5 10.79 32.25 -6.51
CA ASN A 5 9.84 32.09 -5.42
C ASN A 5 8.41 31.80 -5.91
N THR A 6 8.04 32.34 -7.06
CA THR A 6 6.65 32.26 -7.56
C THR A 6 6.41 30.91 -8.18
N THR A 7 7.38 30.41 -8.95
CA THR A 7 7.38 29.04 -9.50
C THR A 7 7.46 27.98 -8.39
N SER A 8 8.33 28.19 -7.40
CA SER A 8 8.46 27.28 -6.24
C SER A 8 7.18 27.22 -5.40
N SER A 9 6.51 28.35 -5.20
CA SER A 9 5.20 28.41 -4.51
C SER A 9 4.11 27.67 -5.28
N SER A 10 4.04 27.81 -6.62
CA SER A 10 3.10 27.04 -7.44
C SER A 10 3.38 25.53 -7.44
N ILE A 11 4.65 25.12 -7.45
CA ILE A 11 5.05 23.71 -7.37
C ILE A 11 4.67 23.12 -6.01
N LEU A 12 4.92 23.85 -4.93
CA LEU A 12 4.50 23.45 -3.57
C LEU A 12 2.99 23.28 -3.47
N LEU A 13 2.23 24.22 -4.04
CA LEU A 13 0.76 24.16 -4.06
C LEU A 13 0.25 22.96 -4.86
N LEU A 14 0.85 22.70 -6.03
CA LEU A 14 0.51 21.55 -6.87
C LEU A 14 0.84 20.24 -6.15
N ALA A 15 2.00 20.14 -5.50
CA ALA A 15 2.39 18.95 -4.74
C ALA A 15 1.39 18.67 -3.61
N LEU A 16 1.04 19.67 -2.79
CA LEU A 16 0.05 19.55 -1.70
C LEU A 16 -1.32 19.08 -2.20
N LEU A 17 -1.75 19.58 -3.36
CA LEU A 17 -3.03 19.21 -3.96
C LEU A 17 -3.00 17.75 -4.44
N VAL A 18 -1.89 17.30 -5.06
CA VAL A 18 -1.70 15.91 -5.50
C VAL A 18 -1.64 14.94 -4.31
N PHE A 19 -0.96 15.29 -3.21
CA PHE A 19 -0.91 14.45 -2.00
C PHE A 19 -2.29 14.22 -1.39
N SER A 20 -3.19 15.21 -1.50
CA SER A 20 -4.55 15.11 -0.95
C SER A 20 -5.48 14.19 -1.76
N LEU A 21 -5.09 13.83 -3.00
CA LEU A 21 -5.87 12.96 -3.89
C LEU A 21 -5.43 11.49 -3.85
N VAL A 22 -4.35 11.16 -3.13
CA VAL A 22 -3.91 9.78 -2.95
C VAL A 22 -4.86 9.10 -1.98
N ASP A 23 -5.65 8.15 -2.48
CA ASP A 23 -6.41 7.21 -1.65
C ASP A 23 -5.42 6.43 -0.78
N ALA A 24 -5.75 6.24 0.49
CA ALA A 24 -4.94 5.42 1.38
C ALA A 24 -5.00 3.97 0.88
N ALA A 25 -4.01 3.60 0.09
CA ALA A 25 -3.87 2.26 -0.44
C ALA A 25 -2.69 1.58 0.25
N PHE A 26 -2.92 0.38 0.78
CA PHE A 26 -1.84 -0.48 1.23
C PHE A 26 -1.29 -1.24 0.03
N ASP A 27 -0.11 -0.83 -0.45
CA ASP A 27 0.59 -1.55 -1.51
C ASP A 27 1.30 -2.77 -0.92
N ILE A 28 1.10 -3.94 -1.52
CA ILE A 28 1.78 -5.16 -1.09
C ILE A 28 3.31 -5.09 -1.23
N ALA A 29 3.81 -4.23 -2.13
CA ALA A 29 5.24 -4.00 -2.31
C ALA A 29 5.88 -3.36 -1.07
N ASP A 30 5.16 -2.50 -0.34
CA ASP A 30 5.62 -1.95 0.95
C ASP A 30 5.79 -3.05 2.01
N TYR A 31 5.04 -4.15 1.85
CA TYR A 31 5.14 -5.34 2.70
C TYR A 31 6.17 -6.36 2.18
N ASN A 32 7.11 -5.91 1.33
CA ASN A 32 8.17 -6.72 0.72
C ASN A 32 7.65 -7.83 -0.21
N ALA A 33 6.43 -7.72 -0.74
CA ALA A 33 5.97 -8.63 -1.77
C ALA A 33 6.81 -8.43 -3.04
N LYS A 34 7.25 -9.53 -3.65
CA LYS A 34 8.05 -9.49 -4.88
C LYS A 34 7.26 -10.09 -6.02
N SER A 35 7.23 -9.37 -7.14
CA SER A 35 6.52 -9.75 -8.36
C SER A 35 7.31 -10.69 -9.28
N ASP A 36 8.34 -11.36 -8.75
CA ASP A 36 9.25 -12.21 -9.53
C ASP A 36 8.70 -13.62 -9.84
N GLY A 37 7.50 -13.96 -9.33
CA GLY A 37 6.84 -15.25 -9.54
C GLY A 37 7.53 -16.45 -8.89
N ARG A 38 8.64 -16.26 -8.17
CA ARG A 38 9.40 -17.32 -7.49
C ARG A 38 9.43 -17.12 -5.97
N THR A 39 9.53 -15.88 -5.52
CA THR A 39 9.52 -15.54 -4.10
C THR A 39 8.12 -15.68 -3.52
N ASP A 40 7.99 -16.48 -2.46
CA ASP A 40 6.75 -16.59 -1.71
C ASP A 40 6.39 -15.23 -1.08
N SER A 41 5.28 -14.66 -1.56
CA SER A 41 4.72 -13.39 -1.07
C SER A 41 3.50 -13.61 -0.18
N THR A 42 3.26 -14.85 0.27
CA THR A 42 2.10 -15.21 1.10
C THR A 42 2.12 -14.42 2.40
N LYS A 43 3.28 -14.31 3.06
CA LYS A 43 3.42 -13.56 4.32
C LYS A 43 3.20 -12.06 4.11
N SER A 44 3.71 -11.48 3.03
CA SER A 44 3.49 -10.08 2.70
C SER A 44 2.01 -9.77 2.50
N LEU A 45 1.30 -10.64 1.78
CA LEU A 45 -0.14 -10.50 1.57
C LEU A 45 -0.95 -10.72 2.86
N LEU A 46 -0.51 -11.60 3.77
CA LEU A 46 -1.17 -11.74 5.08
C LEU A 46 -0.99 -10.48 5.93
N ASN A 47 0.22 -9.95 6.00
CA ASN A 47 0.52 -8.76 6.78
C ASN A 47 -0.24 -7.52 6.28
N VAL A 48 -0.37 -7.35 4.96
CA VAL A 48 -1.18 -6.25 4.41
C VAL A 48 -2.65 -6.42 4.74
N TRP A 49 -3.15 -7.66 4.71
CA TRP A 49 -4.55 -7.97 4.99
C TRP A 49 -4.88 -7.75 6.47
N GLU A 50 -3.95 -8.10 7.37
CA GLU A 50 -4.05 -7.83 8.79
C GLU A 50 -4.07 -6.32 9.07
N ALA A 51 -3.18 -5.56 8.44
CA ALA A 51 -3.16 -4.10 8.56
C ALA A 51 -4.45 -3.47 8.00
N ALA A 52 -4.97 -4.00 6.90
CA ALA A 52 -6.23 -3.56 6.32
C ALA A 52 -7.43 -3.85 7.26
N CYS A 53 -7.50 -5.05 7.83
CA CYS A 53 -8.54 -5.39 8.80
C CYS A 53 -8.43 -4.61 10.12
N GLY A 54 -7.24 -4.17 10.51
CA GLY A 54 -7.01 -3.30 11.67
C GLY A 54 -7.35 -1.83 11.43
N SER A 55 -7.60 -1.41 10.18
CA SER A 55 -7.94 -0.03 9.85
C SER A 55 -9.36 0.32 10.30
N THR A 56 -9.51 1.50 10.90
CA THR A 56 -10.82 2.05 11.30
C THR A 56 -11.58 2.69 10.13
N ALA A 57 -10.90 2.88 9.00
CA ALA A 57 -11.45 3.45 7.77
C ALA A 57 -11.35 2.43 6.62
N PRO A 58 -12.26 2.50 5.62
CA PRO A 58 -12.14 1.69 4.42
C PRO A 58 -10.79 1.95 3.75
N VAL A 59 -10.13 0.88 3.36
CA VAL A 59 -8.77 0.93 2.79
C VAL A 59 -8.67 0.00 1.60
N THR A 60 -7.94 0.43 0.59
CA THR A 60 -7.74 -0.33 -0.64
C THR A 60 -6.43 -1.12 -0.55
N VAL A 61 -6.46 -2.45 -0.68
CA VAL A 61 -5.23 -3.23 -0.84
C VAL A 61 -4.82 -3.20 -2.32
N HIS A 62 -3.69 -2.58 -2.63
CA HIS A 62 -3.19 -2.45 -4.00
C HIS A 62 -2.20 -3.57 -4.33
N VAL A 63 -2.50 -4.31 -5.39
CA VAL A 63 -1.62 -5.34 -5.96
C VAL A 63 -1.14 -4.82 -7.32
N PRO A 64 0.13 -4.42 -7.46
CA PRO A 64 0.65 -3.88 -8.72
C PRO A 64 0.74 -4.98 -9.79
N ALA A 65 0.91 -4.58 -11.03
CA ALA A 65 1.07 -5.52 -12.14
C ALA A 65 2.32 -6.39 -11.96
N GLY A 66 2.15 -7.72 -12.02
CA GLY A 66 3.24 -8.67 -11.87
C GLY A 66 2.77 -10.06 -11.43
N TYR A 67 3.71 -10.96 -11.19
CA TYR A 67 3.42 -12.33 -10.74
C TYR A 67 3.83 -12.52 -9.28
N PHE A 68 2.85 -12.72 -8.41
CA PHE A 68 3.09 -12.95 -6.99
C PHE A 68 2.81 -14.43 -6.68
N LEU A 69 3.82 -15.13 -6.19
CA LEU A 69 3.64 -16.51 -5.74
C LEU A 69 3.01 -16.50 -4.35
N VAL A 70 1.78 -17.00 -4.26
CA VAL A 70 1.04 -17.13 -2.99
C VAL A 70 0.61 -18.58 -2.79
N ARG A 71 0.67 -19.03 -1.54
CA ARG A 71 0.26 -20.38 -1.14
C ARG A 71 -1.09 -20.30 -0.45
N GLN A 72 -1.87 -21.38 -0.55
CA GLN A 72 -3.09 -21.46 0.24
C GLN A 72 -2.76 -21.37 1.73
N VAL A 73 -3.58 -20.57 2.40
CA VAL A 73 -3.51 -20.36 3.83
C VAL A 73 -4.84 -20.85 4.40
N SER A 74 -4.80 -21.97 5.11
CA SER A 74 -5.87 -22.55 5.92
C SER A 74 -6.14 -21.77 7.22
N GLY A 75 -7.13 -20.88 7.21
CA GLY A 75 -8.03 -20.48 8.31
C GLY A 75 -7.53 -20.07 9.71
N THR A 76 -6.28 -20.26 10.10
CA THR A 76 -5.81 -20.07 11.49
C THR A 76 -5.03 -18.77 11.72
N TYR A 77 -4.64 -18.07 10.66
CA TYR A 77 -3.88 -16.81 10.73
C TYR A 77 -4.77 -15.57 10.85
N MET A 78 -6.03 -15.65 10.37
CA MET A 78 -7.00 -14.57 10.50
C MET A 78 -7.76 -14.62 11.84
N SER A 79 -7.62 -15.72 12.61
CA SER A 79 -8.21 -15.86 13.94
C SER A 79 -7.51 -15.09 15.06
N SER A 80 -6.37 -14.41 14.80
CA SER A 80 -5.81 -13.45 15.76
C SER A 80 -6.53 -12.09 15.72
N LEU A 81 -7.55 -11.95 14.88
CA LEU A 81 -8.44 -10.79 14.81
C LEU A 81 -9.90 -11.22 15.05
N PHE A 82 -10.13 -11.94 16.13
CA PHE A 82 -11.38 -11.78 16.88
C PHE A 82 -11.01 -11.15 18.21
N ILE A 83 -11.38 -9.87 18.34
CA ILE A 83 -11.87 -9.34 19.61
C ILE A 83 -13.04 -10.23 20.06
#